data_AF-A0AAN6GWT3-F1
#
_entry.id   AF-A0AAN6GWT3-F1
#
_cell.length_a   1.000
_cell.length_b   1.000
_cell.length_c   1.000
_cell.angle_alpha   90.00
_cell.angle_beta   90.00
_cell.angle_gamma   90.00
#
_symmetry.space_group_name_H-M   'P 1'
#
loop_
_entity.id
_entity.type
_entity.pdbx_description
1 polymer ?
#
loop_
_entity_poly.entity_id
_entity_poly.type
_entity_poly.pdbx_seq_one_letter_code
_entity_poly.pdbx_strand_id
1 'polypeptide(L)'
;MTAPPEPEATADGSARRKWLMELRDIENKRAGIHSKRCFQNFQLENARAVVNETLYFPHNMDFRGRAYPIPPYLNHMGADNVRGVLVFAQGKELGDGGLRWLKIHLATAAGYDKASLEERVRFTDDNLEDIWDS
;
A
#
# COMPACT_ATOMS: atom_id res chain seq x y z
N MET A 1 -20.78 9.17 -1.34
CA MET A 1 -20.68 10.29 -2.31
C MET A 1 -22.05 10.47 -2.94
N THR A 2 -22.72 11.56 -2.61
CA THR A 2 -24.03 11.94 -3.15
C THR A 2 -23.83 12.73 -4.44
N ALA A 3 -24.71 12.48 -5.42
CA ALA A 3 -24.70 13.25 -6.67
C ALA A 3 -25.11 14.71 -6.39
N PRO A 4 -24.48 15.71 -7.06
CA PRO A 4 -24.95 17.09 -7.00
C PRO A 4 -26.36 17.20 -7.63
N PRO A 5 -27.19 18.13 -7.16
CA PRO A 5 -28.51 18.37 -7.73
C PRO A 5 -28.37 18.74 -9.22
N GLU A 6 -29.29 18.23 -10.04
CA GLU A 6 -29.32 18.57 -11.46
C GLU A 6 -29.62 20.07 -11.62
N PRO A 7 -28.90 20.80 -12.49
CA PRO A 7 -29.22 22.19 -12.80
C PRO A 7 -30.61 22.32 -13.39
N GLU A 8 -31.30 23.42 -13.07
CA GLU A 8 -32.58 23.78 -13.68
C GLU A 8 -32.51 23.74 -15.21
N ALA A 9 -33.62 23.41 -15.88
CA ALA A 9 -33.66 23.32 -17.34
C ALA A 9 -33.34 24.64 -18.05
N THR A 10 -33.48 25.76 -17.35
CA THR A 10 -33.17 27.12 -17.81
C THR A 10 -31.70 27.53 -17.57
N ALA A 11 -30.90 26.69 -16.90
CA ALA A 11 -29.52 26.99 -16.57
C ALA A 11 -28.62 27.06 -17.82
N ASP A 12 -27.57 27.89 -17.75
CA ASP A 12 -26.59 28.02 -18.83
C ASP A 12 -25.90 26.68 -19.16
N GLY A 13 -25.50 26.51 -20.42
CA GLY A 13 -24.84 25.30 -20.90
C GLY A 13 -23.54 24.98 -20.14
N SER A 14 -22.86 25.99 -19.58
CA SER A 14 -21.70 25.79 -18.72
C SER A 14 -22.04 25.11 -17.39
N ALA A 15 -23.18 25.45 -16.78
CA ALA A 15 -23.65 24.85 -15.53
C ALA A 15 -23.97 23.36 -15.72
N ARG A 16 -24.64 23.02 -16.83
CA ARG A 16 -24.92 21.61 -17.17
C ARG A 16 -23.65 20.82 -17.46
N ARG A 17 -22.68 21.41 -18.16
CA ARG A 17 -21.37 20.79 -18.42
C ARG A 17 -20.61 20.53 -17.12
N LYS A 18 -20.59 21.49 -16.19
CA LYS A 18 -19.95 21.34 -14.87
C LYS A 18 -20.58 20.20 -14.08
N TRP A 19 -21.91 20.14 -14.02
CA TRP A 19 -22.63 19.06 -13.36
C TRP A 19 -22.30 17.68 -13.94
N LEU A 20 -22.26 17.53 -15.27
CA LEU A 20 -21.86 16.28 -15.92
C LEU A 20 -20.42 15.87 -15.58
N MET A 21 -19.49 16.83 -15.50
CA MET A 21 -18.11 16.57 -15.07
C MET A 21 -18.06 16.09 -13.61
N GLU A 22 -18.80 16.74 -12.71
CA GLU A 22 -18.87 16.34 -11.31
C GLU A 22 -19.46 14.94 -11.13
N LEU A 23 -20.52 14.60 -11.87
CA LEU A 23 -21.08 13.25 -11.87
C LEU A 23 -20.08 12.20 -12.33
N ARG A 24 -19.36 12.48 -13.43
CA ARG A 24 -18.31 11.59 -13.95
C ARG A 24 -17.21 11.38 -12.91
N ASP A 25 -16.78 12.44 -12.23
CA ASP A 25 -15.75 12.34 -11.22
C ASP A 25 -16.20 11.55 -10.00
N ILE A 26 -17.47 11.68 -9.60
CA ILE A 26 -18.07 10.87 -8.54
C ILE A 26 -18.11 9.40 -8.93
N GLU A 27 -18.55 9.08 -10.15
CA GLU A 27 -18.66 7.70 -10.61
C GLU A 27 -17.27 7.07 -10.78
N ASN A 28 -16.29 7.80 -11.33
CA ASN A 28 -14.90 7.37 -11.41
C ASN A 28 -14.32 7.06 -10.02
N LYS A 29 -14.59 7.90 -9.02
CA LYS A 29 -14.17 7.65 -7.63
C LYS A 29 -14.86 6.42 -7.05
N ARG A 30 -16.16 6.26 -7.28
CA ARG A 30 -16.95 5.11 -6.80
C ARG A 30 -16.44 3.80 -7.39
N ALA A 31 -16.32 3.73 -8.71
CA ALA A 31 -15.79 2.57 -9.42
C ALA A 31 -14.34 2.27 -9.00
N GLY A 32 -13.51 3.31 -8.84
CA GLY A 32 -12.14 3.18 -8.36
C GLY A 32 -12.04 2.60 -6.94
N ILE A 33 -12.88 3.06 -6.00
CA ILE A 33 -12.92 2.53 -4.63
C ILE A 33 -13.43 1.08 -4.62
N HIS A 34 -14.48 0.79 -5.39
CA HIS A 34 -15.00 -0.57 -5.51
C HIS A 34 -13.93 -1.54 -6.04
N SER A 35 -13.24 -1.17 -7.13
CA SER A 35 -12.16 -1.96 -7.71
C SER A 35 -11.03 -2.20 -6.70
N LYS A 36 -10.56 -1.15 -6.00
CA LYS A 36 -9.54 -1.27 -4.94
C LYS A 36 -9.97 -2.24 -3.83
N ARG A 37 -11.22 -2.15 -3.37
CA ARG A 37 -11.75 -3.04 -2.34
C ARG A 37 -11.78 -4.49 -2.80
N CYS A 38 -12.26 -4.75 -4.02
CA CYS A 38 -12.29 -6.10 -4.59
C CYS A 38 -10.88 -6.68 -4.74
N PHE A 39 -9.93 -5.87 -5.22
CA PHE A 39 -8.54 -6.27 -5.37
C PHE A 39 -7.88 -6.61 -4.02
N GLN A 40 -8.00 -5.72 -3.02
CA GLN A 40 -7.49 -5.97 -1.68
C GLN A 40 -8.12 -7.21 -1.03
N ASN A 41 -9.44 -7.40 -1.19
CA ASN A 41 -10.12 -8.60 -0.70
C ASN A 41 -9.52 -9.86 -1.31
N PHE A 42 -9.31 -9.88 -2.64
CA PHE A 42 -8.70 -11.03 -3.29
C PHE A 42 -7.27 -11.30 -2.78
N GLN A 43 -6.47 -10.25 -2.57
CA GLN A 43 -5.12 -10.40 -2.00
C GLN A 43 -5.15 -11.02 -0.59
N LEU A 44 -6.08 -10.58 0.26
CA LEU A 44 -6.24 -11.12 1.62
C LEU A 44 -6.73 -12.58 1.62
N GLU A 45 -7.64 -12.93 0.71
CA GLU A 45 -8.09 -14.32 0.58
C GLU A 45 -6.98 -15.25 0.09
N ASN A 46 -6.13 -14.80 -0.84
CA ASN A 46 -4.93 -15.54 -1.23
C ASN A 46 -3.97 -15.69 -0.05
N ALA A 47 -3.72 -14.63 0.71
CA ALA A 47 -2.85 -14.69 1.89
C ALA A 47 -3.38 -15.64 2.96
N ARG A 48 -4.71 -15.64 3.20
CA ARG A 48 -5.39 -16.55 4.13
C ARG A 48 -5.20 -18.02 3.71
N ALA A 49 -5.29 -18.33 2.42
CA ALA A 49 -5.18 -19.70 1.91
C ALA A 49 -3.79 -20.32 2.10
N VAL A 50 -2.76 -19.51 2.31
CA VAL A 50 -1.36 -19.93 2.43
C VAL A 50 -0.71 -19.49 3.74
N VAL A 51 -1.53 -19.19 4.75
CA VAL A 51 -1.03 -18.79 6.07
C VAL A 51 -0.14 -19.90 6.64
N ASN A 52 1.01 -19.51 7.21
CA ASN A 52 2.03 -20.43 7.73
C ASN A 52 2.72 -21.34 6.70
N GLU A 53 2.48 -21.15 5.40
CA GLU A 53 3.20 -21.85 4.35
C GLU A 53 4.46 -21.09 3.92
N THR A 54 5.51 -21.84 3.53
CA THR A 54 6.69 -21.23 2.91
C THR A 54 6.46 -21.03 1.42
N LEU A 55 6.50 -19.77 0.99
CA LEU A 55 6.25 -19.40 -0.41
C LEU A 55 7.55 -19.13 -1.17
N TYR A 56 7.55 -19.51 -2.44
CA TYR A 56 8.59 -19.14 -3.41
C TYR A 56 7.94 -18.38 -4.57
N PHE A 57 8.53 -17.25 -4.95
CA PHE A 57 8.03 -16.42 -6.05
C PHE A 57 8.90 -16.63 -7.30
N PRO A 58 8.45 -17.41 -8.30
CA PRO A 58 9.15 -17.48 -9.58
C PRO A 58 9.05 -16.11 -10.27
N HIS A 59 10.11 -15.69 -10.95
CA HIS A 59 10.19 -14.39 -11.61
C HIS A 59 10.26 -14.53 -13.12
N ASN A 60 9.63 -13.60 -13.83
CA ASN A 60 9.82 -13.37 -15.26
C ASN A 60 10.50 -12.01 -15.48
N MET A 61 11.08 -11.77 -16.66
CA MET A 61 11.77 -10.52 -16.98
C MET A 61 11.06 -9.74 -18.08
N ASP A 62 11.00 -8.42 -17.94
CA ASP A 62 10.58 -7.54 -19.03
C ASP A 62 11.68 -7.37 -20.09
N PHE A 63 11.37 -6.68 -21.19
CA PHE A 63 12.31 -6.43 -22.29
C PHE A 63 13.57 -5.64 -21.89
N ARG A 64 13.59 -5.05 -20.69
CA ARG A 64 14.74 -4.33 -20.12
C ARG A 64 15.50 -5.15 -19.08
N GLY A 65 15.08 -6.40 -18.84
CA GLY A 65 15.68 -7.30 -17.86
C GLY A 65 15.20 -7.08 -16.43
N ARG A 66 14.15 -6.28 -16.17
CA ARG A 66 13.61 -6.14 -14.81
C ARG A 66 12.83 -7.39 -14.44
N ALA A 67 13.17 -8.00 -13.32
CA ALA A 67 12.51 -9.19 -12.80
C ALA A 67 11.21 -8.81 -12.05
N TYR A 68 10.13 -9.53 -12.33
CA TYR A 68 8.84 -9.41 -11.68
C TYR A 68 8.32 -10.78 -11.26
N PRO A 69 7.73 -10.92 -10.05
CA PRO A 69 7.03 -12.12 -9.66
C PRO A 69 5.95 -12.49 -10.68
N ILE A 70 5.89 -13.77 -11.05
CA ILE A 70 4.84 -14.30 -11.92
C ILE A 70 3.46 -14.26 -11.23
N PRO A 71 3.31 -14.61 -9.93
CA PRO A 71 2.03 -14.49 -9.23
C PRO A 71 1.60 -13.01 -9.14
N PRO A 72 0.46 -12.60 -9.72
CA PRO A 72 0.17 -11.18 -9.91
C PRO A 72 -0.50 -10.50 -8.70
N TYR A 73 -1.14 -11.28 -7.81
CA TYR A 73 -2.00 -10.73 -6.76
C TYR A 73 -1.30 -10.65 -5.39
N LEU A 74 -0.74 -11.77 -4.93
CA LEU A 74 0.03 -11.86 -3.68
C LEU A 74 1.50 -12.04 -4.03
N ASN A 75 2.28 -10.96 -3.91
CA ASN A 75 3.73 -10.96 -4.08
C ASN A 75 4.36 -9.76 -3.36
N HIS A 76 5.66 -9.83 -3.12
CA HIS A 76 6.42 -8.84 -2.36
C HIS A 76 6.69 -7.51 -3.10
N MET A 77 6.31 -7.38 -4.39
CA MET A 77 6.43 -6.14 -5.17
C MET A 77 5.10 -5.36 -5.25
N GLY A 78 4.04 -5.84 -4.58
CA GLY A 78 2.75 -5.17 -4.59
C GLY A 78 2.64 -3.99 -3.62
N ALA A 79 1.39 -3.59 -3.36
CA ALA A 79 1.07 -2.51 -2.43
C ALA A 79 1.42 -2.86 -0.97
N ASP A 80 1.31 -1.86 -0.10
CA ASP A 80 1.73 -1.97 1.29
C ASP A 80 1.09 -3.16 2.04
N ASN A 81 -0.21 -3.37 1.85
CA ASN A 81 -0.95 -4.47 2.46
C ASN A 81 -0.40 -5.86 2.12
N VAL A 82 0.13 -6.08 0.90
CA VAL A 82 0.74 -7.38 0.56
C VAL A 82 2.18 -7.51 1.01
N ARG A 83 2.92 -6.40 1.11
CA ARG A 83 4.28 -6.41 1.68
C ARG A 83 4.23 -6.67 3.18
N GLY A 84 3.25 -6.09 3.89
CA GLY A 84 3.10 -6.25 5.34
C GLY A 84 2.69 -7.66 5.80
N VAL A 85 2.01 -8.45 4.95
CA VAL A 85 1.62 -9.83 5.30
C VAL A 85 2.68 -10.88 4.93
N LEU A 86 3.75 -10.49 4.24
CA LEU A 86 4.83 -11.38 3.83
C LEU A 86 6.07 -11.14 4.69
N VAL A 87 6.66 -12.21 5.21
CA VAL A 87 7.92 -12.19 5.94
C VAL A 87 8.90 -13.20 5.33
N PHE A 88 10.20 -13.01 5.56
CA PHE A 88 11.18 -14.02 5.16
C PHE A 88 10.96 -15.32 5.94
N ALA A 89 10.93 -16.44 5.23
CA ALA A 89 10.70 -17.76 5.84
C ALA A 89 11.83 -18.20 6.79
N GLN A 90 13.05 -17.71 6.55
CA GLN A 90 14.23 -18.01 7.38
C GLN A 90 14.62 -16.77 8.20
N GLY A 91 14.27 -16.79 9.48
CA GLY A 91 14.72 -15.79 10.44
C GLY A 91 16.21 -15.92 10.76
N LYS A 92 16.84 -14.80 11.14
CA LYS A 92 18.20 -14.75 11.67
C LYS A 92 18.21 -13.88 12.91
N GLU A 93 19.09 -14.19 13.86
CA GLU A 93 19.31 -13.36 15.04
C GLU A 93 19.78 -11.96 14.60
N LEU A 94 19.23 -10.91 15.22
CA LEU A 94 19.50 -9.53 14.82
C LEU A 94 20.92 -9.09 15.19
N GLY A 95 21.34 -9.36 16.43
CA GLY A 95 22.48 -8.69 17.04
C GLY A 95 22.35 -7.16 17.06
N ASP A 96 23.38 -6.48 17.53
CA ASP A 96 23.35 -5.01 17.70
C ASP A 96 23.19 -4.28 16.35
N GLY A 97 23.88 -4.76 15.31
CA GLY A 97 23.81 -4.19 13.97
C GLY A 97 22.43 -4.38 13.32
N GLY A 98 21.81 -5.55 13.49
CA GLY A 98 20.48 -5.84 12.96
C GLY A 98 19.41 -5.02 13.67
N LEU A 99 19.50 -4.86 14.99
CA LEU A 99 18.58 -4.03 15.76
C LEU A 99 18.63 -2.57 15.29
N ARG A 100 19.83 -2.02 15.08
CA ARG A 100 19.99 -0.65 14.54
C ARG A 100 19.30 -0.50 13.19
N TRP A 101 19.45 -1.47 12.28
CA TRP A 101 18.81 -1.43 10.97
C TRP A 101 17.30 -1.59 11.03
N LEU A 102 16.78 -2.39 11.96
CA LEU A 102 15.35 -2.53 12.17
C LEU A 102 14.71 -1.21 12.62
N LYS A 103 15.36 -0.47 13.52
CA LYS A 103 14.94 0.89 13.91
C LYS A 103 14.93 1.85 12.71
N ILE A 104 16.02 1.86 11.93
CA ILE A 104 16.11 2.67 10.71
C ILE A 104 14.99 2.33 9.71
N HIS A 105 14.68 1.04 9.56
CA HIS A 105 13.60 0.57 8.70
C HIS A 105 12.24 1.08 9.17
N LEU A 106 11.95 0.98 10.47
CA LEU A 106 10.71 1.52 11.06
C LEU A 106 10.57 3.02 10.80
N ALA A 107 11.59 3.81 11.10
CA ALA A 107 11.58 5.25 10.84
C ALA A 107 11.34 5.57 9.35
N THR A 108 11.93 4.79 8.45
CA THR A 108 11.72 4.93 7.00
C THR A 108 10.28 4.58 6.61
N ALA A 109 9.70 3.52 7.17
CA ALA A 109 8.31 3.14 6.94
C ALA A 109 7.31 4.19 7.48
N ALA A 110 7.67 4.88 8.57
CA ALA A 110 6.91 6.02 9.12
C ALA A 110 7.08 7.32 8.31
N GLY A 111 7.89 7.34 7.24
CA GLY A 111 8.12 8.50 6.40
C GLY A 111 9.23 9.45 6.87
N TYR A 112 9.99 9.08 7.90
CA TYR A 112 11.15 9.83 8.39
C TYR A 112 12.44 9.43 7.64
N ASP A 113 12.37 9.38 6.30
CA ASP A 113 13.39 8.79 5.43
C ASP A 113 14.42 9.78 4.86
N LYS A 114 14.31 11.07 5.20
CA LYS A 114 15.24 12.13 4.77
C LYS A 114 16.29 12.48 5.84
N ALA A 115 16.07 12.05 7.07
CA ALA A 115 16.99 12.28 8.17
C ALA A 115 18.22 11.36 8.06
N SER A 116 19.29 11.72 8.78
CA SER A 116 20.46 10.86 8.93
C SER A 116 20.09 9.53 9.59
N LEU A 117 20.95 8.51 9.43
CA LEU A 117 20.69 7.20 10.02
C LEU A 117 20.58 7.25 11.55
N GLU A 118 21.38 8.09 12.21
CA GLU A 118 21.33 8.27 13.67
C GLU A 118 20.04 8.97 14.12
N GLU A 119 19.59 9.97 13.38
CA GLU A 119 18.29 10.61 13.66
C GLU A 119 17.12 9.64 13.48
N ARG A 120 17.20 8.69 12.55
CA ARG A 120 16.19 7.63 12.39
C ARG A 120 16.19 6.61 13.51
N VAL A 121 17.36 6.26 14.03
CA VAL A 121 17.47 5.43 15.24
C VAL A 121 16.81 6.15 16.42
N ARG A 122 17.18 7.42 16.63
CA ARG A 122 16.59 8.24 17.70
C ARG A 122 15.09 8.43 17.54
N PHE A 123 14.59 8.67 16.33
CA PHE A 123 13.15 8.73 16.06
C PHE A 123 12.43 7.46 16.54
N THR A 124 13.01 6.28 16.31
CA THR A 124 12.41 5.03 16.79
C THR A 124 12.46 4.94 18.31
N ASP A 125 13.59 5.30 18.92
CA ASP A 125 13.78 5.24 20.37
C ASP A 125 12.86 6.22 21.13
N ASP A 126 12.67 7.42 20.59
CA ASP A 126 11.81 8.46 21.16
C ASP A 126 10.31 8.08 21.11
N ASN A 127 9.92 7.12 20.26
CA ASN A 127 8.53 6.68 20.06
C ASN A 127 8.30 5.23 20.55
N LEU A 128 9.17 4.69 21.43
CA LEU A 128 9.04 3.30 21.91
C LEU A 128 7.71 3.03 22.63
N GLU A 129 7.19 4.01 23.37
CA GLU A 129 5.90 3.87 24.05
C GLU A 129 4.76 3.68 23.05
N ASP A 130 4.70 4.49 21.99
CA ASP A 130 3.70 4.37 20.92
C ASP A 130 3.85 3.06 20.13
N ILE A 131 5.09 2.61 19.90
CA ILE A 131 5.39 1.34 19.22
C ILE A 131 4.86 0.15 20.03
N TRP A 132 4.92 0.20 21.36
CA TRP A 132 4.40 -0.87 22.21
C TRP A 132 2.88 -0.86 22.35
N ASP A 133 2.23 0.29 22.23
CA ASP A 133 0.77 0.42 22.30
C ASP A 133 0.04 0.01 21.00
N SER A 134 0.76 0.06 19.85
CA SER A 134 0.22 -0.14 18.50
C SER A 134 -0.26 -1.56 18.16
#